data_AF-A0A628R4H3-F1
#
_entry.id   AF-A0A628R4H3-F1
#
_cell.length_a   1.000
_cell.length_b   1.000
_cell.length_c   1.000
_cell.angle_alpha   90.00
_cell.angle_beta   90.00
_cell.angle_gamma   90.00
#
_symmetry.space_group_name_H-M   'P 1'
#
loop_
_entity.id
_entity.type
_entity.pdbx_description
1 polymer ?
#
loop_
_entity_poly.entity_id
_entity_poly.type
_entity_poly.pdbx_seq_one_letter_code
_entity_poly.pdbx_strand_id
1 'polypeptide(L)'
;MAPVNRSTLPADSIIDYTLARMQARLAMRNDAQSGQERSGLLFMGNVHDAYPRALLLDPRLSPLDKVAWMMIRQYALQNDGAIFPSYDELQQLLASPGSGLASRGTVSRALTMLRLTGWLSLCKKVRDGKGRVRGNIYAQHDEPLSARDAETFDPGWLDMVADACRHKSRAVSETAWQVLTSIQDDPMMRHRHSRVTMIAERLTRLSDAAQFAR
;
A
#
# COMPACT_ATOMS: atom_id res chain seq x y z
N MET A 1 6.55 -29.06 -4.35
CA MET A 1 7.80 -29.09 -5.15
C MET A 1 8.75 -28.06 -4.56
N ALA A 2 9.92 -28.49 -4.10
CA ALA A 2 10.93 -27.59 -3.55
C ALA A 2 11.35 -26.55 -4.61
N PRO A 3 11.67 -25.30 -4.21
CA PRO A 3 12.24 -24.32 -5.11
C PRO A 3 13.61 -24.83 -5.57
N VAL A 4 13.65 -25.33 -6.80
CA VAL A 4 14.88 -25.76 -7.44
C VAL A 4 15.77 -24.52 -7.59
N ASN A 5 16.97 -24.56 -7.01
CA ASN A 5 17.97 -23.53 -7.21
C ASN A 5 18.44 -23.60 -8.67
N ARG A 6 17.89 -22.72 -9.53
CA ARG A 6 18.02 -22.83 -11.00
C ARG A 6 19.39 -22.39 -11.53
N SER A 7 20.20 -21.76 -10.70
CA SER A 7 21.48 -21.16 -11.09
C SER A 7 22.64 -22.15 -11.21
N THR A 8 22.44 -23.43 -10.84
CA THR A 8 23.48 -24.47 -10.92
C THR A 8 23.09 -25.70 -11.74
N LEU A 9 21.93 -25.67 -12.43
CA LEU A 9 21.50 -26.79 -13.26
C LEU A 9 22.10 -26.69 -14.68
N PRO A 10 22.62 -27.79 -15.25
CA PRO A 10 22.96 -27.86 -16.67
C PRO A 10 21.75 -27.46 -17.52
N ALA A 11 21.98 -26.82 -18.67
CA ALA A 11 20.89 -26.30 -19.53
C ALA A 11 19.81 -27.36 -19.87
N ASP A 12 20.22 -28.63 -20.03
CA ASP A 12 19.32 -29.75 -20.32
C ASP A 12 18.36 -30.06 -19.15
N SER A 13 18.80 -29.88 -17.90
CA SER A 13 17.99 -30.12 -16.70
C SER A 13 16.87 -29.08 -16.50
N ILE A 14 17.03 -27.87 -17.04
CA ILE A 14 16.04 -26.79 -16.97
C ILE A 14 14.91 -27.03 -17.98
N ILE A 15 15.25 -27.56 -19.16
CA ILE A 15 14.31 -27.95 -20.21
C ILE A 15 13.46 -29.14 -19.74
N ASP A 16 14.09 -30.16 -19.15
CA ASP A 16 13.38 -31.31 -18.57
C ASP A 16 12.40 -30.89 -17.45
N TYR A 17 12.80 -29.92 -16.61
CA TYR A 17 11.93 -29.37 -15.57
C TYR A 17 10.71 -28.63 -16.16
N THR A 18 10.90 -27.83 -17.20
CA THR A 18 9.77 -27.11 -17.85
C THR A 18 8.86 -28.06 -18.60
N LEU A 19 9.42 -29.07 -19.27
CA LEU A 19 8.70 -30.13 -19.94
C LEU A 19 7.86 -30.96 -18.95
N ALA A 20 8.45 -31.39 -17.83
CA ALA A 20 7.74 -32.12 -16.78
C ALA A 20 6.59 -31.32 -16.16
N ARG A 21 6.76 -30.00 -16.00
CA ARG A 21 5.73 -29.11 -15.46
C ARG A 21 4.61 -28.83 -16.48
N MET A 22 4.94 -28.76 -17.77
CA MET A 22 3.96 -28.70 -18.86
C MET A 22 3.16 -30.00 -18.94
N GLN A 23 3.83 -31.16 -18.89
CA GLN A 23 3.20 -32.48 -18.88
C GLN A 23 2.32 -32.71 -17.65
N ALA A 24 2.76 -32.32 -16.44
CA ALA A 24 1.93 -32.38 -15.24
C ALA A 24 0.66 -31.51 -15.35
N ARG A 25 0.75 -30.36 -16.03
CA ARG A 25 -0.39 -29.46 -16.27
C ARG A 25 -1.34 -29.99 -17.35
N LEU A 26 -0.82 -30.73 -18.33
CA LEU A 26 -1.61 -31.48 -19.32
C LEU A 26 -2.32 -32.68 -18.65
N ALA A 27 -1.65 -33.38 -17.74
CA ALA A 27 -2.22 -34.51 -16.99
C ALA A 27 -3.28 -34.09 -15.96
N MET A 28 -3.15 -32.90 -15.36
CA MET A 28 -4.15 -32.33 -14.45
C MET A 28 -5.41 -31.81 -15.16
N ARG A 29 -5.45 -31.78 -16.50
CA ARG A 29 -6.58 -31.17 -17.22
C ARG A 29 -6.93 -31.93 -18.51
N ASN A 30 -7.53 -33.10 -18.33
CA ASN A 30 -8.57 -33.63 -19.23
C ASN A 30 -9.90 -32.93 -18.82
N ASP A 31 -10.76 -32.49 -19.73
CA ASP A 31 -11.25 -33.32 -20.83
C ASP A 31 -11.01 -32.80 -22.25
N ALA A 32 -10.80 -33.80 -23.10
CA ALA A 32 -10.81 -33.83 -24.56
C ALA A 32 -11.20 -32.52 -25.26
N GLN A 33 -10.19 -31.78 -25.72
CA GLN A 33 -10.28 -31.02 -26.98
C GLN A 33 -8.87 -30.71 -27.49
N SER A 34 -8.48 -31.54 -28.46
CA SER A 34 -7.31 -31.46 -29.33
C SER A 34 -7.55 -30.43 -30.43
N GLY A 35 -6.64 -29.47 -30.62
CA GLY A 35 -6.68 -28.61 -31.81
C GLY A 35 -5.78 -27.38 -31.84
N GLN A 36 -5.50 -26.73 -30.71
CA GLN A 36 -4.63 -25.55 -30.71
C GLN A 36 -3.17 -25.95 -30.47
N GLU A 37 -2.24 -25.53 -31.33
CA GLU A 37 -0.80 -25.54 -31.00
C GLU A 37 -0.57 -24.81 -29.68
N ARG A 38 0.12 -25.47 -28.73
CA ARG A 38 0.33 -24.95 -27.38
C ARG A 38 1.80 -24.64 -27.16
N SER A 39 2.16 -23.36 -27.17
CA SER A 39 3.52 -22.90 -26.89
C SER A 39 3.81 -22.91 -25.39
N GLY A 40 4.98 -23.41 -24.99
CA GLY A 40 5.50 -23.32 -23.62
C GLY A 40 6.35 -22.07 -23.43
N LEU A 41 6.27 -21.43 -22.26
CA LEU A 41 7.11 -20.30 -21.87
C LEU A 41 8.11 -20.74 -20.79
N LEU A 42 9.40 -20.66 -21.10
CA LEU A 42 10.50 -20.81 -20.14
C LEU A 42 10.95 -19.42 -19.66
N PHE A 43 10.50 -19.03 -18.47
CA PHE A 43 10.90 -17.75 -17.86
C PHE A 43 12.28 -17.89 -17.20
N MET A 44 13.30 -17.25 -17.80
CA MET A 44 14.71 -17.29 -17.40
C MET A 44 15.23 -15.94 -16.87
N GLY A 45 14.35 -14.99 -16.57
CA GLY A 45 14.69 -13.74 -15.90
C GLY A 45 14.57 -13.85 -14.37
N ASN A 46 15.04 -12.84 -13.65
CA ASN A 46 14.51 -12.56 -12.32
C ASN A 46 13.11 -11.95 -12.48
N VAL A 47 12.09 -12.47 -11.81
CA VAL A 47 10.85 -11.70 -11.64
C VAL A 47 11.19 -10.59 -10.65
N HIS A 48 11.39 -9.38 -11.15
CA HIS A 48 11.50 -8.20 -10.30
C HIS A 48 10.12 -7.57 -10.18
N ASP A 49 9.48 -7.73 -9.02
CA ASP A 49 8.38 -6.83 -8.66
C ASP A 49 9.00 -5.44 -8.42
N ALA A 50 8.80 -4.54 -9.39
CA ALA A 50 9.30 -3.17 -9.25
C ALA A 50 8.55 -2.49 -8.09
N TYR A 51 9.23 -2.33 -6.96
CA TYR A 51 8.77 -1.47 -5.88
C TYR A 51 9.27 -0.03 -6.11
N PRO A 52 8.50 1.00 -5.74
CA PRO A 52 8.89 2.39 -5.91
C PRO A 52 10.20 2.70 -5.18
N ARG A 53 11.17 3.31 -5.85
CA ARG A 53 12.40 3.79 -5.20
C ARG A 53 12.07 4.79 -4.08
N ALA A 54 11.06 5.63 -4.29
CA ALA A 54 10.59 6.60 -3.31
C ALA A 54 10.11 5.92 -2.02
N LEU A 55 9.48 4.74 -2.08
CA LEU A 55 9.09 3.97 -0.90
C LEU A 55 10.32 3.56 -0.07
N LEU A 56 11.37 3.09 -0.74
CA LEU A 56 12.61 2.70 -0.06
C LEU A 56 13.33 3.88 0.59
N LEU A 57 13.27 5.04 -0.05
CA LEU A 57 13.94 6.25 0.40
C LEU A 57 13.12 7.06 1.38
N ASP A 58 11.82 6.78 1.57
CA ASP A 58 10.99 7.47 2.54
C ASP A 58 11.54 7.23 3.96
N PRO A 59 12.07 8.28 4.64
CA PRO A 59 12.69 8.13 5.95
C PRO A 59 11.67 7.98 7.08
N ARG A 60 10.38 8.27 6.81
CA ARG A 60 9.30 8.15 7.79
C ARG A 60 8.90 6.69 8.00
N LEU A 61 9.14 5.84 7.00
CA LEU A 61 8.80 4.42 7.04
C LEU A 61 9.95 3.57 7.60
N SER A 62 9.63 2.71 8.58
CA SER A 62 10.55 1.69 9.04
C SER A 62 10.73 0.59 7.99
N PRO A 63 11.80 -0.23 8.08
CA PRO A 63 11.96 -1.39 7.21
C PRO A 63 10.73 -2.32 7.22
N LEU A 64 10.08 -2.48 8.38
CA LEU A 64 8.88 -3.30 8.50
C LEU A 64 7.69 -2.70 7.75
N ASP A 65 7.53 -1.37 7.79
CA ASP A 65 6.44 -0.70 7.06
C ASP A 65 6.64 -0.86 5.53
N LYS A 66 7.90 -0.77 5.07
CA LYS A 66 8.28 -1.00 3.66
C LYS A 66 8.01 -2.44 3.23
N VAL A 67 8.40 -3.42 4.06
CA VAL A 67 8.11 -4.84 3.83
C VAL A 67 6.59 -5.08 3.80
N ALA A 68 5.83 -4.47 4.70
CA ALA A 68 4.36 -4.58 4.70
C ALA A 68 3.75 -4.15 3.36
N TRP A 69 4.17 -3.01 2.83
CA TRP A 69 3.73 -2.57 1.51
C TRP A 69 4.10 -3.58 0.40
N MET A 70 5.33 -4.09 0.41
CA MET A 70 5.78 -5.08 -0.58
C MET A 70 4.99 -6.39 -0.50
N MET A 71 4.72 -6.88 0.70
CA MET A 71 3.96 -8.12 0.90
C MET A 71 2.50 -7.95 0.50
N ILE A 72 1.89 -6.79 0.77
CA ILE A 72 0.54 -6.46 0.29
C ILE A 72 0.50 -6.49 -1.24
N ARG A 73 1.48 -5.85 -1.90
CA ARG A 73 1.57 -5.82 -3.37
C ARG A 73 1.73 -7.23 -3.92
N GLN A 74 2.63 -8.01 -3.34
CA GLN A 74 2.89 -9.36 -3.80
C GLN A 74 1.69 -10.28 -3.63
N TYR A 75 0.98 -10.14 -2.51
CA TYR A 75 -0.25 -10.87 -2.28
C TYR A 75 -1.32 -10.49 -3.32
N ALA A 76 -1.49 -9.19 -3.63
CA ALA A 76 -2.44 -8.75 -4.64
C ALA A 76 -2.10 -9.32 -6.03
N LEU A 77 -0.83 -9.32 -6.44
CA LEU A 77 -0.39 -9.90 -7.72
C LEU A 77 -0.68 -11.40 -7.85
N GLN A 78 -0.67 -12.12 -6.73
CA GLN A 78 -1.03 -13.55 -6.68
C GLN A 78 -2.54 -13.80 -6.71
N ASN A 79 -3.35 -12.75 -6.57
CA ASN A 79 -4.80 -12.82 -6.38
C ASN A 79 -5.53 -11.78 -7.26
N ASP A 80 -5.21 -11.76 -8.56
CA ASP A 80 -5.85 -10.93 -9.59
C ASP A 80 -5.88 -9.41 -9.30
N GLY A 81 -4.97 -8.91 -8.46
CA GLY A 81 -4.87 -7.50 -8.08
C GLY A 81 -6.00 -6.98 -7.21
N ALA A 82 -6.93 -7.84 -6.78
CA ALA A 82 -8.18 -7.41 -6.15
C ALA A 82 -8.29 -7.79 -4.67
N ILE A 83 -7.43 -8.69 -4.17
CA ILE A 83 -7.53 -9.20 -2.80
C ILE A 83 -6.45 -8.55 -1.93
N PHE A 84 -6.92 -7.84 -0.90
CA PHE A 84 -6.07 -7.39 0.18
C PHE A 84 -5.90 -8.51 1.22
N PRO A 85 -4.67 -8.81 1.68
CA PRO A 85 -4.47 -9.87 2.65
C PRO A 85 -5.24 -9.61 3.95
N SER A 86 -5.85 -10.66 4.50
CA SER A 86 -6.50 -10.60 5.79
C SER A 86 -5.51 -10.24 6.89
N TYR A 87 -6.04 -9.85 8.05
CA TYR A 87 -5.20 -9.47 9.17
C TYR A 87 -4.30 -10.62 9.65
N ASP A 88 -4.82 -11.84 9.63
CA ASP A 88 -4.10 -13.03 10.08
C ASP A 88 -3.01 -13.41 9.07
N GLU A 89 -3.27 -13.23 7.77
CA GLU A 89 -2.24 -13.36 6.72
C GLU A 89 -1.17 -12.28 6.86
N LEU A 90 -1.52 -11.02 7.12
CA LEU A 90 -0.53 -9.97 7.38
C LEU A 90 0.32 -10.29 8.63
N GLN A 91 -0.26 -10.86 9.67
CA GLN A 91 0.49 -11.32 10.84
C GLN A 91 1.50 -12.41 10.47
N GLN A 92 1.18 -13.29 9.53
CA GLN A 92 2.08 -14.31 9.02
C GLN A 92 3.15 -13.74 8.08
N LEU A 93 2.78 -12.85 7.16
CA LEU A 93 3.70 -12.25 6.17
C LEU A 93 4.73 -11.31 6.83
N LEU A 94 4.41 -10.75 8.00
CA LEU A 94 5.26 -9.82 8.75
C LEU A 94 5.90 -10.46 9.99
N ALA A 95 5.78 -11.77 10.15
CA ALA A 95 6.39 -12.51 11.25
C ALA A 95 7.91 -12.39 11.23
N SER A 96 8.53 -12.16 12.39
CA SER A 96 9.98 -12.25 12.51
C SER A 96 10.40 -13.71 12.74
N PRO A 97 11.53 -14.16 12.15
CA PRO A 97 12.03 -15.51 12.36
C PRO A 97 12.14 -15.89 13.85
N GLY A 98 11.62 -17.05 14.24
CA GLY A 98 11.69 -17.56 15.62
C GLY A 98 10.75 -16.89 16.63
N SER A 99 9.95 -15.90 16.23
CA SER A 99 9.08 -15.14 17.14
C SER A 99 7.58 -15.42 16.99
N GLY A 100 7.20 -16.35 16.12
CA GLY A 100 5.80 -16.61 15.76
C GLY A 100 5.20 -15.49 14.91
N LEU A 101 3.87 -15.42 14.87
CA LEU A 101 3.13 -14.42 14.10
C LEU A 101 3.41 -13.00 14.61
N ALA A 102 3.47 -12.02 13.71
CA ALA A 102 3.51 -10.62 14.12
C ALA A 102 2.28 -10.27 14.96
N SER A 103 2.44 -9.38 15.93
CA SER A 103 1.31 -8.97 16.77
C SER A 103 0.29 -8.17 15.96
N ARG A 104 -0.97 -8.19 16.40
CA ARG A 104 -1.99 -7.32 15.79
C ARG A 104 -1.62 -5.84 15.87
N GLY A 105 -1.02 -5.41 16.99
CA GLY A 105 -0.53 -4.05 17.15
C GLY A 105 0.54 -3.68 16.13
N THR A 106 1.41 -4.63 15.76
CA THR A 106 2.46 -4.46 14.75
C THR A 106 1.85 -4.24 13.37
N VAL A 107 0.92 -5.09 12.96
CA VAL A 107 0.21 -4.95 11.67
C VAL A 107 -0.56 -3.63 11.64
N SER A 108 -1.30 -3.30 12.70
CA SER A 108 -2.05 -2.04 12.80
C SER A 108 -1.13 -0.84 12.62
N ARG A 109 0.02 -0.84 13.30
CA ARG A 109 1.00 0.24 13.23
C ARG A 109 1.52 0.41 11.80
N ALA A 110 1.88 -0.69 11.12
CA ALA A 110 2.39 -0.64 9.75
C ALA A 110 1.34 -0.06 8.78
N LEU A 111 0.09 -0.51 8.87
CA LEU A 111 -1.00 0.04 8.05
C LEU A 111 -1.27 1.53 8.36
N THR A 112 -1.20 1.94 9.63
CA THR A 112 -1.30 3.36 10.01
C THR A 112 -0.16 4.17 9.41
N MET A 113 1.08 3.70 9.48
CA MET A 113 2.24 4.40 8.89
C MET A 113 2.09 4.56 7.38
N LEU A 114 1.69 3.50 6.67
CA LEU A 114 1.47 3.56 5.22
C LEU A 114 0.34 4.54 4.85
N ARG A 115 -0.71 4.64 5.67
CA ARG A 115 -1.80 5.61 5.47
C ARG A 115 -1.39 7.05 5.77
N LEU A 116 -0.62 7.28 6.84
CA LEU A 116 -0.12 8.62 7.16
C LEU A 116 0.82 9.17 6.08
N THR A 117 1.60 8.28 5.47
CA THR A 117 2.64 8.64 4.48
C THR A 117 2.15 8.58 3.03
N GLY A 118 0.86 8.29 2.81
CA GLY A 118 0.22 8.34 1.49
C GLY A 118 0.45 7.11 0.61
N TRP A 119 1.05 6.04 1.11
CA TRP A 119 1.32 4.81 0.35
C TRP A 119 0.13 3.83 0.32
N LEU A 120 -0.87 4.06 1.16
CA LEU A 120 -2.08 3.25 1.29
C LEU A 120 -3.27 4.14 1.67
N SER A 121 -4.46 3.86 1.14
CA SER A 121 -5.71 4.54 1.53
C SER A 121 -6.76 3.52 1.97
N LEU A 122 -7.51 3.81 3.04
CA LEU A 122 -8.67 3.01 3.44
C LEU A 122 -9.94 3.55 2.78
N CYS A 123 -10.25 3.05 1.60
CA CYS A 123 -11.36 3.57 0.79
C CYS A 123 -12.73 3.27 1.36
N LYS A 124 -12.91 2.10 1.97
CA LYS A 124 -14.22 1.72 2.51
C LYS A 124 -14.11 0.70 3.63
N LYS A 125 -14.92 0.88 4.67
CA LYS A 125 -15.20 -0.16 5.66
C LYS A 125 -16.48 -0.88 5.26
N VAL A 126 -16.37 -2.14 4.85
CA VAL A 126 -17.52 -2.98 4.52
C VAL A 126 -18.16 -3.42 5.81
N ARG A 127 -19.48 -3.22 5.94
CA ARG A 127 -20.26 -3.59 7.13
C ARG A 127 -21.32 -4.63 6.78
N ASP A 128 -21.69 -5.47 7.75
CA ASP A 128 -22.86 -6.34 7.62
C ASP A 128 -24.17 -5.60 7.83
N GLY A 129 -25.30 -6.29 7.62
CA GLY A 129 -26.64 -5.75 7.87
C GLY A 129 -26.93 -5.42 9.35
N LYS A 130 -26.01 -5.75 10.26
CA LYS A 130 -26.06 -5.41 11.69
C LYS A 130 -25.08 -4.28 12.06
N GLY A 131 -24.44 -3.66 11.07
CA GLY A 131 -23.51 -2.54 11.24
C GLY A 131 -22.09 -2.93 11.67
N ARG A 132 -21.76 -4.22 11.82
CA ARG A 132 -20.41 -4.68 12.19
C ARG A 132 -19.48 -4.62 10.99
N VAL A 133 -18.24 -4.17 11.19
CA VAL A 133 -17.24 -4.15 10.12
C VAL A 133 -16.87 -5.58 9.75
N ARG A 134 -17.11 -5.97 8.50
CA ARG A 134 -16.77 -7.27 7.91
C ARG A 134 -15.50 -7.25 7.07
N GLY A 135 -15.03 -6.08 6.68
CA GLY A 135 -13.83 -5.97 5.85
C GLY A 135 -13.47 -4.52 5.56
N ASN A 136 -12.31 -4.35 4.95
CA ASN A 136 -11.78 -3.06 4.54
C ASN A 136 -11.38 -3.17 3.07
N ILE A 137 -11.67 -2.13 2.30
CA ILE A 137 -11.17 -1.95 0.94
C ILE A 137 -10.05 -0.94 1.01
N TYR A 138 -8.86 -1.37 0.62
CA TYR A 138 -7.68 -0.51 0.56
C TYR A 138 -7.30 -0.23 -0.90
N ALA A 139 -6.78 0.97 -1.15
CA ALA A 139 -6.04 1.28 -2.37
C ALA A 139 -4.55 1.38 -2.02
N GLN A 140 -3.70 0.69 -2.78
CA GLN A 140 -2.26 0.78 -2.67
C GLN A 140 -1.73 1.69 -3.78
N HIS A 141 -0.83 2.61 -3.42
CA HIS A 141 -0.30 3.62 -4.33
C HIS A 141 1.17 3.38 -4.63
N ASP A 142 1.60 3.71 -5.84
CA ASP A 142 2.99 3.63 -6.32
C ASP A 142 3.78 4.93 -6.09
N GLU A 143 3.09 6.00 -5.69
CA GLU A 143 3.66 7.25 -5.18
C GLU A 143 2.92 7.67 -3.89
N PRO A 144 3.58 8.40 -2.98
CA PRO A 144 2.90 8.90 -1.78
C PRO A 144 1.88 9.97 -2.17
N LEU A 145 0.61 9.73 -1.82
CA LEU A 145 -0.46 10.69 -2.11
C LEU A 145 -0.24 12.04 -1.42
N SER A 146 -0.71 13.09 -2.10
CA SER A 146 -0.93 14.40 -1.48
C SER A 146 -1.98 14.32 -0.37
N ALA A 147 -2.00 15.27 0.57
CA ALA A 147 -3.01 15.31 1.62
C ALA A 147 -4.44 15.39 1.06
N ARG A 148 -4.62 16.17 -0.02
CA ARG A 148 -5.91 16.31 -0.73
C ARG A 148 -6.38 14.99 -1.35
N ASP A 149 -5.47 14.24 -1.98
CA ASP A 149 -5.83 12.96 -2.58
C ASP A 149 -6.06 11.90 -1.51
N ALA A 150 -5.25 11.89 -0.44
CA ALA A 150 -5.44 11.00 0.69
C ALA A 150 -6.83 11.17 1.32
N GLU A 151 -7.27 12.42 1.53
CA GLU A 151 -8.63 12.74 1.99
C GLU A 151 -9.73 12.29 1.00
N THR A 152 -9.47 12.42 -0.30
CA THR A 152 -10.42 12.01 -1.35
C THR A 152 -10.60 10.49 -1.38
N PHE A 153 -9.50 9.73 -1.30
CA PHE A 153 -9.53 8.27 -1.34
C PHE A 153 -9.90 7.63 -0.01
N ASP A 154 -9.67 8.28 1.12
CA ASP A 154 -9.91 7.76 2.47
C ASP A 154 -10.72 8.80 3.28
N PRO A 155 -12.06 8.71 3.27
CA PRO A 155 -12.93 9.71 3.90
C PRO A 155 -12.71 9.89 5.41
N GLY A 156 -12.07 8.92 6.07
CA GLY A 156 -11.72 8.98 7.50
C GLY A 156 -10.24 9.28 7.75
N TRP A 157 -9.51 9.75 6.74
CA TRP A 157 -8.07 9.97 6.83
C TRP A 157 -7.72 11.09 7.81
N LEU A 158 -8.40 12.24 7.75
CA LEU A 158 -8.14 13.35 8.67
C LEU A 158 -8.42 12.98 10.13
N ASP A 159 -9.51 12.25 10.39
CA ASP A 159 -9.80 11.71 11.74
C ASP A 159 -8.68 10.76 12.19
N MET A 160 -8.20 9.91 11.29
CA MET A 160 -7.09 9.00 11.57
C MET A 160 -5.78 9.74 11.85
N VAL A 161 -5.47 10.81 11.11
CA VAL A 161 -4.32 11.69 11.38
C VAL A 161 -4.44 12.30 12.78
N ALA A 162 -5.60 12.85 13.11
CA ALA A 162 -5.86 13.45 14.42
C ALA A 162 -5.72 12.45 15.58
N ASP A 163 -6.20 11.22 15.41
CA ASP A 163 -6.02 10.14 16.38
C ASP A 163 -4.55 9.68 16.47
N ALA A 164 -3.86 9.62 15.33
CA ALA A 164 -2.46 9.22 15.26
C ALA A 164 -1.53 10.19 16.01
N CYS A 165 -1.85 11.48 16.08
CA CYS A 165 -1.12 12.45 16.90
C CYS A 165 -1.04 12.08 18.39
N ARG A 166 -1.99 11.27 18.90
CA ARG A 166 -2.04 10.78 20.29
C ARG A 166 -1.61 9.31 20.42
N HIS A 167 -1.04 8.73 19.37
CA HIS A 167 -0.69 7.31 19.33
C HIS A 167 0.51 7.00 20.25
N LYS A 168 0.47 5.87 20.95
CA LYS A 168 1.53 5.43 21.89
C LYS A 168 2.91 5.21 21.24
N SER A 169 2.94 4.90 19.95
CA SER A 169 4.19 4.74 19.20
C SER A 169 4.67 6.11 18.75
N ARG A 170 5.82 6.53 19.29
CA ARG A 170 6.44 7.83 19.01
C ARG A 170 6.59 8.13 17.51
N ALA A 171 7.06 7.15 16.73
CA ALA A 171 7.20 7.29 15.28
C ALA A 171 5.86 7.58 14.57
N VAL A 172 4.75 6.97 15.03
CA VAL A 172 3.41 7.23 14.47
C VAL A 172 2.97 8.65 14.83
N SER A 173 3.09 9.04 16.10
CA SER A 173 2.66 10.37 16.55
C SER A 173 3.48 11.49 15.93
N GLU A 174 4.80 11.34 15.83
CA GLU A 174 5.68 12.34 15.20
C GLU A 174 5.38 12.49 13.70
N THR A 175 5.19 11.37 12.99
CA THR A 175 4.81 11.41 11.57
C THR A 175 3.45 12.09 11.38
N ALA A 176 2.47 11.79 12.25
CA ALA A 176 1.15 12.41 12.20
C ALA A 176 1.22 13.93 12.45
N TRP A 177 2.04 14.39 13.40
CA TRP A 177 2.27 15.81 13.62
C TRP A 177 2.93 16.49 12.41
N GLN A 178 3.92 15.86 11.79
CA GLN A 178 4.53 16.38 10.56
C GLN A 178 3.51 16.53 9.43
N VAL A 179 2.65 15.51 9.24
CA VAL A 179 1.56 15.55 8.26
C VAL A 179 0.58 16.68 8.60
N LEU A 180 0.16 16.79 9.86
CA LEU A 180 -0.76 17.85 10.30
C LEU A 180 -0.19 19.25 10.06
N THR A 181 1.08 19.47 10.37
CA THR A 181 1.77 20.73 10.08
C THR A 181 1.83 21.00 8.58
N SER A 182 2.19 20.00 7.76
CA SER A 182 2.21 20.18 6.29
C SER A 182 0.84 20.54 5.70
N ILE A 183 -0.25 20.02 6.27
CA ILE A 183 -1.62 20.36 5.84
C ILE A 183 -1.93 21.83 6.09
N GLN A 184 -1.44 22.42 7.18
CA GLN A 184 -1.70 23.83 7.51
C GLN A 184 -1.09 24.76 6.46
N ASP A 185 0.08 24.39 5.94
CA ASP A 185 0.81 25.18 4.95
C ASP A 185 0.43 24.82 3.50
N ASP A 186 -0.35 23.75 3.26
CA ASP A 186 -0.68 23.23 1.93
C ASP A 186 -1.79 24.06 1.23
N PRO A 187 -1.48 24.75 0.10
CA PRO A 187 -2.47 25.50 -0.66
C PRO A 187 -3.62 24.65 -1.24
N MET A 188 -3.44 23.34 -1.41
CA MET A 188 -4.49 22.44 -1.87
C MET A 188 -5.49 22.08 -0.76
N MET A 189 -5.10 22.24 0.50
CA MET A 189 -5.94 21.98 1.68
C MET A 189 -6.77 23.21 2.10
N ARG A 190 -6.62 24.34 1.39
CA ARG A 190 -7.36 25.60 1.66
C ARG A 190 -8.88 25.48 1.60
N HIS A 191 -9.39 24.44 0.96
CA HIS A 191 -10.82 24.12 0.93
C HIS A 191 -11.40 23.83 2.33
N ARG A 192 -10.55 23.60 3.33
CA ARG A 192 -10.91 23.44 4.76
C ARG A 192 -10.75 24.71 5.60
N HIS A 193 -10.37 25.86 5.03
CA HIS A 193 -10.16 27.07 5.82
C HIS A 193 -11.43 27.60 6.50
N SER A 194 -11.22 28.13 7.71
CA SER A 194 -12.22 28.91 8.44
C SER A 194 -12.64 30.14 7.63
N ARG A 195 -13.91 30.56 7.80
CA ARG A 195 -14.38 31.87 7.32
C ARG A 195 -13.45 33.01 7.72
N VAL A 196 -12.79 32.89 8.87
CA VAL A 196 -11.84 33.89 9.39
C VAL A 196 -10.63 34.06 8.47
N THR A 197 -10.07 32.97 7.92
CA THR A 197 -8.93 33.04 7.00
C THR A 197 -9.34 33.68 5.67
N MET A 198 -10.53 33.34 5.15
CA MET A 198 -11.08 34.02 3.96
C MET A 198 -11.33 35.51 4.19
N ILE A 199 -11.73 35.90 5.40
CA ILE A 199 -11.90 37.31 5.79
C ILE A 199 -10.53 38.00 5.89
N ALA A 200 -9.55 37.38 6.53
CA ALA A 200 -8.19 37.90 6.64
C ALA A 200 -7.58 38.15 5.25
N GLU A 201 -7.65 37.18 4.33
CA GLU A 201 -7.17 37.37 2.95
C GLU A 201 -7.86 38.52 2.21
N ARG A 202 -9.17 38.70 2.40
CA ARG A 202 -9.91 39.82 1.81
C ARG A 202 -9.42 41.16 2.38
N LEU A 203 -9.17 41.23 3.68
CA LEU A 203 -8.65 42.42 4.34
C LEU A 203 -7.23 42.75 3.87
N THR A 204 -6.36 41.76 3.72
CA THR A 204 -4.99 41.96 3.21
C THR A 204 -4.99 42.45 1.76
N ARG A 205 -5.83 41.88 0.88
CA ARG A 205 -5.96 42.35 -0.51
C ARG A 205 -6.43 43.80 -0.62
N LEU A 206 -7.33 44.24 0.27
CA LEU A 206 -7.77 45.63 0.32
C LEU A 206 -6.64 46.59 0.76
N SER A 207 -5.82 46.14 1.72
CA SER A 207 -4.62 46.86 2.17
C SER A 207 -3.63 47.08 1.02
N ASP A 208 -3.32 46.02 0.27
CA ASP A 208 -2.33 46.07 -0.80
C ASP A 208 -2.83 46.95 -1.97
N ALA A 209 -4.11 46.83 -2.34
CA ALA A 209 -4.71 47.68 -3.36
C ALA A 209 -4.66 49.18 -3.01
N ALA A 210 -4.78 49.53 -1.73
CA ALA A 210 -4.65 50.91 -1.27
C ALA A 210 -3.19 51.42 -1.26
N GLN A 211 -2.21 50.53 -1.13
CA GLN A 211 -0.78 50.86 -1.23
C GLN A 211 -0.31 51.07 -2.67
N PHE A 212 -0.83 50.29 -3.63
CA PHE A 212 -0.51 50.45 -5.06
C PHE A 212 -1.25 51.61 -5.75
N ALA A 213 -2.23 52.21 -5.09
CA ALA A 213 -2.97 53.38 -5.60
C ALA A 213 -2.38 54.73 -5.15
N ARG A 214 -1.18 54.73 -4.55
CA ARG A 214 -0.38 55.92 -4.20
C ARG A 214 0.91 55.94 -5.02
#